data_AF-A0A7W5P8X6-F1
#
_entry.id   AF-A0A7W5P8X6-F1
#
_cell.length_a   1.000
_cell.length_b   1.000
_cell.length_c   1.000
_cell.angle_alpha   90.00
_cell.angle_beta   90.00
_cell.angle_gamma   90.00
#
_symmetry.space_group_name_H-M   'P 1'
#
loop_
_entity.id
_entity.type
_entity.pdbx_description
1 polymer ?
#
loop_
_entity_poly.entity_id
_entity_poly.type
_entity_poly.pdbx_seq_one_letter_code
_entity_poly.pdbx_strand_id
1 'polypeptide(L)' 'MTETPQVTDRREPVDLQDEIQKSYLDYAMSVIVGRALPDVRDGLKPVHRRILYAMHDGGYRPDRGWNKCA' A
#
# COMPACT_ATOMS: atom_id res chain seq x y z
N MET A 1 -49.19 -18.08 -8.33
CA MET A 1 -48.61 -17.19 -7.29
C MET A 1 -47.18 -17.65 -7.09
N THR A 2 -46.24 -17.07 -7.81
CA THR A 2 -44.81 -17.36 -7.67
C THR A 2 -44.15 -16.03 -7.37
N GLU A 3 -43.86 -15.80 -6.08
CA GLU A 3 -43.09 -14.64 -5.62
C GLU A 3 -41.63 -14.81 -6.06
N THR A 4 -41.17 -13.91 -6.91
CA THR A 4 -39.75 -13.80 -7.29
C THR A 4 -38.99 -13.13 -6.13
N PRO A 5 -37.90 -13.71 -5.60
CA PRO A 5 -37.16 -13.11 -4.50
C PRO A 5 -36.46 -11.84 -4.98
N GLN A 6 -36.78 -10.72 -4.35
CA GLN A 6 -36.12 -9.43 -4.57
C GLN A 6 -34.68 -9.55 -4.03
N VAL A 7 -33.71 -9.69 -4.94
CA VAL A 7 -32.28 -9.60 -4.59
C VAL A 7 -32.02 -8.16 -4.18
N THR A 8 -31.91 -7.93 -2.86
CA THR A 8 -31.54 -6.62 -2.33
C THR A 8 -30.09 -6.34 -2.74
N ASP A 9 -29.88 -5.44 -3.70
CA ASP A 9 -28.57 -4.86 -3.95
C ASP A 9 -28.17 -4.09 -2.68
N ARG A 10 -27.33 -4.67 -1.83
CA ARG A 10 -26.85 -4.08 -0.56
C ARG A 10 -25.82 -2.98 -0.86
N ARG A 11 -26.26 -1.92 -1.55
CA ARG A 11 -25.46 -0.73 -1.82
C ARG A 11 -26.07 0.44 -1.08
N GLU A 12 -25.35 0.95 -0.10
CA GLU A 12 -25.70 2.20 0.54
C GLU A 12 -25.32 3.34 -0.40
N PRO A 13 -26.26 4.23 -0.79
CA PRO A 13 -25.92 5.41 -1.56
C PRO A 13 -25.06 6.34 -0.69
N VAL A 14 -23.90 6.74 -1.19
CA VAL A 14 -22.98 7.67 -0.54
C VAL A 14 -22.99 8.98 -1.31
N ASP A 15 -22.92 10.11 -0.60
CA ASP A 15 -22.78 11.40 -1.27
C ASP A 15 -21.41 11.52 -1.94
N LEU A 16 -21.40 12.06 -3.16
CA LEU A 16 -20.19 12.14 -3.98
C LEU A 16 -19.15 13.09 -3.37
N GLN A 17 -19.59 14.21 -2.77
CA GLN A 17 -18.67 15.18 -2.17
C GLN A 17 -17.94 14.58 -0.97
N ASP A 18 -18.69 13.89 -0.11
CA ASP A 18 -18.14 13.20 1.06
C ASP A 18 -17.15 12.09 0.65
N GLU A 19 -17.49 11.30 -0.37
CA GLU A 19 -16.62 10.22 -0.84
C GLU A 19 -15.32 10.74 -1.48
N ILE A 20 -15.40 11.83 -2.28
CA ILE A 20 -14.21 12.46 -2.87
C ILE A 20 -13.27 12.99 -1.78
N GLN A 21 -13.81 13.69 -0.78
CA GLN A 21 -13.00 14.24 0.30
C GLN A 21 -12.32 13.13 1.09
N LYS A 22 -13.06 12.07 1.43
CA LYS A 22 -12.55 10.92 2.17
C LYS A 22 -11.47 10.18 1.39
N SER A 23 -11.75 9.82 0.14
CA SER A 23 -10.79 9.13 -0.74
C SER A 23 -9.51 9.95 -0.95
N TYR A 24 -9.63 11.27 -1.09
CA TYR A 24 -8.47 12.16 -1.20
C TYR A 24 -7.62 12.16 0.07
N LEU A 25 -8.25 12.30 1.24
CA LEU A 25 -7.56 12.30 2.53
C LEU A 25 -6.88 10.95 2.79
N ASP A 26 -7.58 9.84 2.55
CA ASP A 26 -7.05 8.49 2.74
C ASP A 26 -5.83 8.24 1.84
N TYR A 27 -5.90 8.64 0.57
CA TYR A 27 -4.77 8.54 -0.34
C TYR A 27 -3.62 9.44 0.11
N ALA A 28 -3.88 10.71 0.44
CA ALA A 28 -2.86 11.65 0.86
C ALA A 28 -2.10 11.17 2.11
N MET A 29 -2.83 10.70 3.12
CA MET A 29 -2.25 10.14 4.34
C MET A 29 -1.42 8.89 4.04
N SER A 30 -1.92 7.99 3.17
CA SER A 30 -1.17 6.80 2.76
C SER A 30 0.16 7.14 2.07
N VAL A 31 0.18 8.20 1.26
CA VAL A 31 1.39 8.66 0.54
C VAL A 31 2.39 9.22 1.53
N ILE A 32 1.94 10.13 2.41
CA ILE A 32 2.81 10.84 3.37
C ILE A 32 3.51 9.84 4.28
N VAL A 33 2.74 8.94 4.90
CA VAL A 33 3.26 8.00 5.92
C VAL A 33 3.94 6.79 5.28
N GLY A 34 3.39 6.26 4.18
CA GLY A 34 3.77 4.95 3.66
C GLY A 34 4.75 4.96 2.48
N ARG A 35 5.04 6.12 1.89
CA ARG A 35 5.84 6.19 0.65
C ARG A 35 6.79 7.39 0.58
N ALA A 36 6.29 8.59 0.86
CA ALA A 36 6.95 9.83 0.47
C ALA A 36 8.02 10.29 1.48
N LEU A 37 7.70 10.27 2.77
CA LEU A 37 8.61 10.74 3.81
C LEU A 37 9.49 9.59 4.34
N PRO A 38 10.79 9.83 4.55
CA PRO A 38 11.67 8.88 5.22
C PRO A 38 11.40 8.84 6.74
N ASP A 39 11.71 7.71 7.37
CA ASP A 39 11.70 7.61 8.82
C ASP A 39 12.92 8.37 9.40
N VAL A 40 12.72 9.08 10.52
CA VAL A 40 13.77 9.89 11.16
C VAL A 40 14.89 9.02 11.74
N ARG A 41 14.59 7.77 12.11
CA ARG A 41 15.54 6.87 12.76
C ARG A 41 16.66 6.41 11.84
N ASP A 42 16.33 6.12 10.59
CA ASP A 42 17.24 5.52 9.62
C ASP A 42 17.40 6.38 8.34
N GLY A 43 16.54 7.39 8.14
CA GLY A 43 16.51 8.20 6.91
C GLY A 43 16.03 7.41 5.68
N LEU A 44 15.51 6.18 5.86
CA LEU A 44 15.17 5.30 4.76
C LEU A 44 13.68 5.37 4.43
N LYS A 45 13.38 5.39 3.13
CA LYS A 45 12.02 5.16 2.63
C LYS A 45 11.66 3.66 2.75
N PRO A 46 10.36 3.32 2.87
CA PRO A 46 9.92 1.92 3.00
C PRO A 46 10.44 0.97 1.90
N VAL A 47 10.64 1.48 0.68
CA VAL A 47 11.25 0.72 -0.43
C VAL A 47 12.69 0.32 -0.13
N HIS A 48 13.52 1.23 0.37
CA HIS A 48 14.93 0.93 0.66
C HIS A 48 15.06 -0.12 1.76
N ARG A 49 14.25 0.00 2.82
CA ARG A 49 14.21 -0.96 3.93
C ARG A 49 13.89 -2.37 3.44
N ARG A 50 12.91 -2.51 2.55
CA ARG A 50 12.53 -3.81 1.95
C ARG A 50 13.63 -4.39 1.07
N ILE A 51 14.31 -3.57 0.27
CA ILE A 51 15.43 -4.01 -0.57
C ILE A 51 16.56 -4.54 0.29
N LEU A 52 17.00 -3.76 1.29
CA LEU A 52 18.10 -4.16 2.18
C LEU A 52 17.74 -5.42 2.98
N TYR A 53 16.50 -5.54 3.45
CA TYR A 53 16.03 -6.73 4.13
C TYR A 53 16.03 -7.96 3.21
N ALA A 54 15.51 -7.84 1.98
CA ALA A 54 15.50 -8.93 1.01
C ALA A 54 16.93 -9.35 0.61
N MET A 55 17.85 -8.39 0.49
CA MET A 55 19.26 -8.69 0.24
C MET A 55 19.91 -9.45 1.41
N HIS A 56 19.58 -9.06 2.64
CA HIS A 56 20.04 -9.75 3.84
C HIS A 56 19.49 -11.18 3.92
N ASP A 57 18.19 -11.37 3.72
CA ASP A 57 17.51 -12.67 3.75
C ASP A 57 17.98 -13.60 2.61
N GLY A 58 18.20 -13.04 1.41
CA GLY A 58 18.78 -13.75 0.25
C GLY A 58 20.28 -14.04 0.36
N GLY A 59 20.94 -13.58 1.43
CA GLY A 59 22.37 -13.83 1.64
C GLY A 59 23.29 -13.10 0.66
N TYR A 60 22.82 -11.99 0.05
CA TYR A 60 23.63 -11.13 -0.82
C TYR A 60 24.54 -10.26 0.03
N ARG A 61 25.68 -10.85 0.42
CA ARG A 61 26.68 -10.19 1.24
C ARG A 61 27.80 -9.59 0.39
N PRO A 62 28.49 -8.54 0.90
CA PRO A 62 29.61 -7.92 0.19
C PRO A 62 30.78 -8.88 -0.12
N ASP A 63 30.92 -9.98 0.63
CA ASP A 63 31.95 -11.00 0.42
C ASP A 63 31.63 -11.99 -0.72
N ARG A 64 30.42 -11.96 -1.28
CA ARG A 64 29.97 -12.92 -2.31
C ARG A 64 29.96 -12.29 -3.70
N GLY A 65 29.87 -13.16 -4.72
CA GLY A 65 29.73 -12.75 -6.12
C GLY A 65 28.41 -12.01 -6.39
N TRP A 66 28.37 -11.28 -7.51
CA TRP A 66 27.22 -10.49 -7.92
C TRP A 66 26.03 -11.37 -8.32
N ASN A 67 24.82 -10.91 -7.97
CA ASN A 67 23.56 -11.52 -8.38
C ASN A 67 22.82 -10.58 -9.33
N LYS A 68 22.04 -11.15 -10.25
CA LYS A 68 21.23 -10.37 -11.20
C LYS A 68 20.04 -9.73 -10.48
N CYS A 69 19.59 -8.59 -10.98
CA CYS A 69 18.53 -7.78 -10.36
C CYS A 69 17.10 -8.18 -10.78
N ALA A 70 16.92 -9.26 -11.54
CA ALA A 70 15.68 -9.63 -12.22
C ALA A 70 15.30 -11.08 -11.94
#